data_AF-A0A9D3NGN5-F1
#
_entry.id   AF-A0A9D3NGN5-F1
#
_cell.length_a   1.000
_cell.length_b   1.000
_cell.length_c   1.000
_cell.angle_alpha   90.00
_cell.angle_beta   90.00
_cell.angle_gamma   90.00
#
_symmetry.space_group_name_H-M   'P 1'
#
loop_
_entity.id
_entity.type
_entity.pdbx_description
1 polymer ?
#
loop_
_entity_poly.entity_id
_entity_poly.type
_entity_poly.pdbx_seq_one_letter_code
_entity_poly.pdbx_strand_id
1 'polypeptide(L)'
;MTSEPQDQKRTGNSVCNPDCPALPHDAIQEILHNLPGHQVILVCRLVCTEWKSVVDSTAFWRERCRREGFKPLNTYKVPRDWQEFYFLCKKRRNLLKNPNAEDGFTGWKIIENGGDKWVVENIFTPHPDETVTKCFVTSYMRCIKSQLINLKKEGYNPAFMDEIQPDIVISDWYAPRWDCGSVYEIHVELLNRKKKTVQFFQPDPVEFPQWNDQQWEQMTYTFKDYGPGVRFIHFKHGGQDTQLWAGYYGIRVTNSKGFTGWDIILNGGDRWIVDDIFAPHPDETVTKCFVTSYTRCIKSQLIDLEKEGYNPAFMDEIQPDIVISDWYAPRWDCGSEYEIQVELLNDEKKTVQFFKSYPVEFPQWNDQQWEQMTYTFKDYGPGVRFIRFEHGGKDTQLWAGHYGIRVTHSSVEICPSA
;
A
#
# COMPACT_ATOMS: atom_id res chain seq x y z
N MET A 1 -87.59 -11.58 -1.51
CA MET A 1 -86.56 -12.60 -1.23
C MET A 1 -86.19 -13.17 -2.59
N THR A 2 -85.04 -12.91 -3.20
CA THR A 2 -83.66 -12.75 -2.73
C THR A 2 -82.91 -11.94 -3.80
N SER A 3 -82.30 -10.84 -3.42
CA SER A 3 -81.44 -10.00 -4.28
C SER A 3 -79.99 -10.47 -4.20
N GLU A 4 -79.39 -10.74 -5.36
CA GLU A 4 -77.97 -11.08 -5.54
C GLU A 4 -77.04 -9.97 -5.01
N PRO A 5 -75.89 -10.30 -4.38
CA PRO A 5 -74.88 -9.31 -4.05
C PRO A 5 -73.90 -9.13 -5.23
N GLN A 6 -73.74 -7.89 -5.67
CA GLN A 6 -72.70 -7.47 -6.60
C GLN A 6 -71.32 -7.48 -5.92
N ASP A 7 -70.36 -8.19 -6.53
CA ASP A 7 -68.95 -8.18 -6.17
C ASP A 7 -68.33 -6.78 -6.39
N GLN A 8 -68.19 -6.03 -5.30
CA GLN A 8 -67.34 -4.83 -5.27
C GLN A 8 -65.87 -5.25 -5.29
N LYS A 9 -65.24 -5.10 -6.47
CA LYS A 9 -63.79 -5.01 -6.60
C LYS A 9 -63.26 -3.94 -5.64
N ARG A 10 -62.60 -4.37 -4.55
CA ARG A 10 -61.73 -3.52 -3.74
C ARG A 10 -60.53 -3.10 -4.58
N THR A 11 -60.65 -1.97 -5.27
CA THR A 11 -59.50 -1.14 -5.62
C THR A 11 -58.91 -0.62 -4.32
N GLY A 12 -57.90 -1.32 -3.79
CA GLY A 12 -57.04 -0.81 -2.75
C GLY A 12 -56.21 0.33 -3.32
N ASN A 13 -56.79 1.54 -3.39
CA ASN A 13 -56.02 2.76 -3.45
C ASN A 13 -55.24 2.85 -2.13
N SER A 14 -54.01 2.34 -2.15
CA SER A 14 -53.00 2.77 -1.19
C SER A 14 -52.76 4.25 -1.47
N VAL A 15 -53.48 5.09 -0.74
CA VAL A 15 -53.19 6.52 -0.64
C VAL A 15 -51.80 6.63 -0.03
N CYS A 16 -50.80 6.80 -0.89
CA CYS A 16 -49.48 7.25 -0.46
C CYS A 16 -49.69 8.61 0.22
N ASN A 17 -49.35 8.69 1.51
CA ASN A 17 -49.27 9.95 2.23
C ASN A 17 -48.33 10.90 1.45
N PRO A 18 -48.75 12.10 1.02
CA PRO A 18 -47.91 12.96 0.18
C PRO A 18 -46.79 13.70 0.92
N ASP A 19 -46.74 13.62 2.26
CA ASP A 19 -45.93 14.52 3.07
C ASP A 19 -44.67 13.88 3.67
N CYS A 20 -43.91 13.15 2.85
CA CYS A 20 -42.49 13.02 3.13
C CYS A 20 -41.77 13.85 2.05
N PRO A 21 -41.28 15.07 2.36
CA PRO A 21 -40.57 15.85 1.36
C PRO A 21 -39.44 15.00 0.81
N ALA A 22 -39.41 14.81 -0.52
CA ALA A 22 -38.34 14.09 -1.17
C ALA A 22 -37.03 14.76 -0.77
N LEU A 23 -36.18 14.03 -0.06
CA LEU A 23 -34.87 14.54 0.34
C LEU A 23 -34.10 14.90 -0.93
N PRO A 24 -33.44 16.08 -0.97
CA PRO A 24 -32.57 16.43 -2.09
C PRO A 24 -31.51 15.33 -2.32
N HIS A 25 -31.10 15.14 -3.58
CA HIS A 25 -30.09 14.14 -3.97
C HIS A 25 -28.82 14.25 -3.11
N ASP A 26 -28.37 15.47 -2.82
CA ASP A 26 -27.17 15.73 -2.01
C ASP A 26 -27.34 15.27 -0.55
N ALA A 27 -28.55 15.41 0.01
CA ALA A 27 -28.84 14.94 1.36
C ALA A 27 -28.88 13.41 1.43
N ILE A 28 -29.44 12.74 0.42
CA ILE A 28 -29.40 11.27 0.31
C ILE A 28 -27.95 10.80 0.19
N GLN A 29 -27.16 11.43 -0.67
CA GLN A 29 -25.74 11.13 -0.83
C GLN A 29 -24.98 11.29 0.50
N GLU A 30 -25.21 12.37 1.24
CA GLU A 30 -24.58 12.60 2.55
C GLU A 30 -24.95 11.52 3.58
N ILE A 31 -26.23 11.16 3.66
CA ILE A 31 -26.69 10.06 4.54
C ILE A 31 -25.99 8.76 4.19
N LEU A 32 -25.93 8.41 2.90
CA LEU A 32 -25.34 7.15 2.42
C LEU A 32 -23.81 7.09 2.61
N HIS A 33 -23.11 8.22 2.55
CA HIS A 33 -21.67 8.30 2.86
C HIS A 33 -21.37 7.92 4.30
N ASN A 34 -22.28 8.23 5.23
CA ASN A 34 -22.14 7.93 6.65
C ASN A 34 -22.53 6.48 7.03
N LEU A 35 -23.04 5.69 6.08
CA LEU A 35 -23.40 4.28 6.30
C LEU A 35 -22.31 3.33 5.78
N PRO A 36 -22.10 2.13 6.36
CA PRO A 36 -21.13 1.17 5.85
C PRO A 36 -21.40 0.78 4.38
N GLY A 37 -20.38 0.85 3.52
CA GLY A 37 -20.55 0.66 2.07
C GLY A 37 -21.24 -0.66 1.66
N HIS A 38 -21.04 -1.74 2.41
CA HIS A 38 -21.73 -3.01 2.15
C HIS A 38 -23.26 -2.92 2.40
N GLN A 39 -23.70 -2.13 3.40
CA GLN A 39 -25.12 -1.88 3.65
C GLN A 39 -25.72 -0.96 2.58
N VAL A 40 -24.93 0.00 2.09
CA VAL A 40 -25.36 0.88 1.00
C VAL A 40 -25.76 0.08 -0.24
N ILE A 41 -24.99 -0.97 -0.60
CA ILE A 41 -25.29 -1.83 -1.75
C ILE A 41 -26.42 -2.82 -1.46
N LEU A 42 -26.36 -3.52 -0.32
CA LEU A 42 -27.24 -4.66 -0.06
C LEU A 42 -28.63 -4.26 0.48
N VAL A 43 -28.73 -3.08 1.10
CA VAL A 43 -29.94 -2.62 1.78
C VAL A 43 -30.42 -1.30 1.17
N CYS A 44 -29.60 -0.25 1.21
CA CYS A 44 -30.03 1.10 0.83
C CYS A 44 -30.42 1.21 -0.66
N ARG A 45 -29.70 0.48 -1.53
CA ARG A 45 -30.01 0.38 -2.96
C ARG A 45 -31.41 -0.16 -3.27
N LEU A 46 -32.02 -0.92 -2.35
CA LEU A 46 -33.32 -1.56 -2.53
C LEU A 46 -34.49 -0.74 -1.96
N VAL A 47 -34.22 0.41 -1.34
CA VAL A 47 -35.23 1.25 -0.67
C VAL A 47 -36.19 1.88 -1.68
N CYS A 48 -35.68 2.60 -2.67
CA CYS A 48 -36.44 3.21 -3.75
C CYS A 48 -35.56 3.51 -4.98
N THR A 49 -36.18 3.98 -6.06
CA THR A 49 -35.51 4.31 -7.33
C THR A 49 -34.51 5.45 -7.19
N GLU A 50 -34.79 6.45 -6.36
CA GLU A 50 -33.93 7.61 -6.12
C GLU A 50 -32.65 7.18 -5.40
N TRP A 51 -32.77 6.41 -4.33
CA TRP A 51 -31.62 5.88 -3.58
C TRP A 51 -30.77 4.96 -4.45
N LYS A 52 -31.41 4.09 -5.24
CA LYS A 52 -30.73 3.27 -6.24
C LYS A 52 -29.93 4.12 -7.22
N SER A 53 -30.46 5.25 -7.70
CA SER A 53 -29.76 6.13 -8.63
C SER A 53 -28.49 6.76 -8.03
N VAL A 54 -28.53 7.10 -6.74
CA VAL A 54 -27.36 7.63 -6.02
C VAL A 54 -26.34 6.52 -5.79
N VAL A 55 -26.77 5.34 -5.33
CA VAL A 55 -25.86 4.20 -5.07
C VAL A 55 -25.20 3.70 -6.36
N ASP A 56 -25.91 3.66 -7.48
CA ASP A 56 -25.35 3.22 -8.77
C ASP A 56 -24.51 4.32 -9.45
N SER A 57 -24.41 5.52 -8.86
CA SER A 57 -23.64 6.63 -9.41
C SER A 57 -22.15 6.46 -9.17
N THR A 58 -21.36 6.62 -10.24
CA THR A 58 -19.89 6.70 -10.16
C THR A 58 -19.42 7.84 -9.25
N ALA A 59 -20.12 8.99 -9.28
CA ALA A 59 -19.77 10.15 -8.49
C ALA A 59 -19.89 9.89 -6.98
N PHE A 60 -20.89 9.10 -6.58
CA PHE A 60 -21.07 8.68 -5.19
C PHE A 60 -19.86 7.88 -4.70
N TRP A 61 -19.48 6.81 -5.38
CA TRP A 61 -18.35 5.98 -4.93
C TRP A 61 -17.00 6.68 -5.03
N ARG A 62 -16.81 7.56 -6.02
CA ARG A 62 -15.62 8.42 -6.12
C ARG A 62 -15.49 9.35 -4.91
N GLU A 63 -16.58 10.03 -4.57
CA GLU A 63 -16.62 10.92 -3.39
C GLU A 63 -16.41 10.13 -2.09
N ARG A 64 -16.99 8.93 -2.01
CA ARG A 64 -16.79 8.03 -0.87
C ARG A 64 -15.33 7.60 -0.71
N CYS A 65 -14.67 7.23 -1.82
CA CYS A 65 -13.24 6.92 -1.81
C CYS A 65 -12.42 8.12 -1.33
N ARG A 66 -12.74 9.34 -1.82
CA ARG A 66 -12.08 10.58 -1.42
C ARG A 66 -12.19 10.82 0.08
N ARG A 67 -13.40 10.72 0.66
CA ARG A 67 -13.65 10.92 2.10
C ARG A 67 -12.91 9.92 2.97
N GLU A 68 -12.76 8.69 2.49
CA GLU A 68 -12.09 7.60 3.23
C GLU A 68 -10.60 7.44 2.86
N GLY A 69 -10.04 8.37 2.07
CA GLY A 69 -8.61 8.40 1.73
C GLY A 69 -8.14 7.34 0.73
N PHE A 70 -9.04 6.69 -0.01
CA PHE A 70 -8.67 5.67 -1.00
C PHE A 70 -8.32 6.27 -2.36
N LYS A 71 -7.11 5.95 -2.86
CA LYS A 71 -6.52 6.52 -4.08
C LYS A 71 -5.97 5.45 -5.03
N PRO A 72 -6.20 5.52 -6.36
CA PRO A 72 -5.71 4.53 -7.30
C PRO A 72 -4.18 4.45 -7.34
N LEU A 73 -3.63 3.24 -7.37
CA LEU A 73 -2.18 3.00 -7.35
C LEU A 73 -1.46 3.40 -8.63
N ASN A 74 -2.14 3.29 -9.77
CA ASN A 74 -1.60 3.69 -11.06
C ASN A 74 -2.47 4.79 -11.61
N THR A 75 -1.82 5.91 -11.71
CA THR A 75 -2.45 7.17 -11.92
C THR A 75 -3.11 7.19 -13.35
N TYR A 76 -2.63 6.43 -14.37
CA TYR A 76 -3.17 6.48 -15.77
C TYR A 76 -4.43 5.66 -15.99
N LYS A 77 -4.95 5.01 -14.95
CA LYS A 77 -6.18 4.21 -15.03
C LYS A 77 -7.17 4.79 -14.02
N VAL A 78 -8.04 5.70 -14.48
CA VAL A 78 -9.28 6.00 -13.77
C VAL A 78 -9.97 4.66 -13.54
N PRO A 79 -10.34 4.31 -12.29
CA PRO A 79 -11.07 3.09 -12.04
C PRO A 79 -12.33 3.07 -12.91
N ARG A 80 -12.48 2.03 -13.73
CA ARG A 80 -13.65 1.89 -14.62
C ARG A 80 -14.95 1.87 -13.81
N ASP A 81 -14.85 1.33 -12.59
CA ASP A 81 -15.90 1.33 -11.59
C ASP A 81 -15.30 1.76 -10.23
N TRP A 82 -15.82 2.88 -9.70
CA TRP A 82 -15.38 3.43 -8.42
C TRP A 82 -15.91 2.67 -7.21
N GLN A 83 -17.04 1.96 -7.35
CA GLN A 83 -17.56 1.07 -6.33
C GLN A 83 -16.59 -0.10 -6.13
N GLU A 84 -16.16 -0.74 -7.21
CA GLU A 84 -15.19 -1.84 -7.16
C GLU A 84 -13.86 -1.39 -6.55
N PHE A 85 -13.38 -0.22 -6.98
CA PHE A 85 -12.19 0.42 -6.46
C PHE A 85 -12.26 0.66 -4.95
N TYR A 86 -13.38 1.20 -4.45
CA TYR A 86 -13.62 1.41 -3.02
C TYR A 86 -13.44 0.11 -2.21
N PHE A 87 -14.10 -0.97 -2.64
CA PHE A 87 -14.02 -2.24 -1.92
C PHE A 87 -12.65 -2.91 -2.04
N LEU A 88 -11.93 -2.70 -3.14
CA LEU A 88 -10.55 -3.17 -3.30
C LEU A 88 -9.61 -2.49 -2.32
N CYS A 89 -9.67 -1.16 -2.23
CA CYS A 89 -8.83 -0.39 -1.33
C CYS A 89 -9.12 -0.71 0.13
N LYS A 90 -10.40 -0.80 0.52
CA LYS A 90 -10.79 -1.23 1.88
C LYS A 90 -10.23 -2.59 2.29
N LYS A 91 -10.06 -3.51 1.32
CA LYS A 91 -9.60 -4.88 1.58
C LYS A 91 -8.10 -5.05 1.40
N ARG A 92 -7.39 -4.03 0.94
CA ARG A 92 -5.97 -4.12 0.59
C ARG A 92 -5.12 -4.37 1.84
N ARG A 93 -4.46 -5.54 1.88
CA ARG A 93 -3.54 -5.97 2.94
C ARG A 93 -2.71 -7.16 2.44
N ASN A 94 -1.68 -7.55 3.19
CA ASN A 94 -0.99 -8.82 2.93
C ASN A 94 -1.91 -9.99 3.29
N LEU A 95 -2.09 -10.94 2.35
CA LEU A 95 -2.93 -12.12 2.54
C LEU A 95 -2.14 -13.33 3.07
N LEU A 96 -0.80 -13.32 2.92
CA LEU A 96 0.07 -14.33 3.52
C LEU A 96 0.10 -14.15 5.03
N LYS A 97 0.02 -15.26 5.76
CA LYS A 97 0.19 -15.29 7.21
C LYS A 97 1.66 -15.49 7.54
N ASN A 98 2.11 -14.85 8.62
CA ASN A 98 3.47 -15.00 9.13
C ASN A 98 4.58 -14.90 8.04
N PRO A 99 4.61 -13.80 7.27
CA PRO A 99 5.59 -13.63 6.19
C PRO A 99 7.03 -13.43 6.71
N ASN A 100 7.18 -12.94 7.95
CA ASN A 100 8.48 -12.57 8.54
C ASN A 100 9.06 -13.61 9.51
N ALA A 101 8.47 -14.82 9.56
CA ALA A 101 8.89 -15.90 10.46
C ALA A 101 8.77 -15.62 11.97
N GLU A 102 8.03 -14.57 12.37
CA GLU A 102 7.85 -14.22 13.78
C GLU A 102 7.18 -15.36 14.59
N ASP A 103 6.22 -16.05 13.98
CA ASP A 103 5.48 -17.16 14.60
C ASP A 103 6.01 -18.53 14.12
N GLY A 104 7.32 -18.63 13.87
CA GLY A 104 7.96 -19.84 13.35
C GLY A 104 7.39 -20.21 11.98
N PHE A 105 6.93 -21.44 11.80
CA PHE A 105 6.28 -21.91 10.55
C PHE A 105 4.75 -21.85 10.58
N THR A 106 4.15 -21.21 11.58
CA THR A 106 2.69 -21.11 11.69
C THR A 106 2.09 -20.50 10.43
N GLY A 107 1.05 -21.13 9.89
CA GLY A 107 0.41 -20.72 8.63
C GLY A 107 1.07 -21.27 7.37
N TRP A 108 2.32 -21.72 7.43
CA TRP A 108 3.02 -22.32 6.29
C TRP A 108 2.90 -23.85 6.30
N LYS A 109 2.66 -24.42 5.12
CA LYS A 109 2.77 -25.87 4.89
C LYS A 109 4.13 -26.17 4.32
N ILE A 110 4.93 -26.97 5.02
CA ILE A 110 6.19 -27.49 4.48
C ILE A 110 5.87 -28.57 3.44
N ILE A 111 6.40 -28.39 2.23
CA ILE A 111 6.23 -29.31 1.09
C ILE A 111 7.46 -30.19 0.94
N GLU A 112 8.64 -29.57 0.99
CA GLU A 112 9.94 -30.24 0.97
C GLU A 112 10.78 -29.69 2.12
N ASN A 113 11.52 -30.58 2.78
CA ASN A 113 12.28 -30.26 3.99
C ASN A 113 13.61 -31.02 4.00
N GLY A 114 14.37 -30.88 2.92
CA GLY A 114 15.62 -31.60 2.72
C GLY A 114 16.72 -31.21 3.71
N GLY A 115 17.73 -32.07 3.81
CA GLY A 115 18.92 -31.83 4.62
C GLY A 115 18.57 -31.69 6.10
N ASP A 116 19.12 -30.66 6.74
CA ASP A 116 18.82 -30.32 8.13
C ASP A 116 17.52 -29.52 8.30
N LYS A 117 16.69 -29.50 7.24
CA LYS A 117 15.35 -28.91 7.18
C LYS A 117 15.37 -27.38 7.16
N TRP A 118 14.19 -26.79 7.08
CA TRP A 118 13.98 -25.37 7.31
C TRP A 118 14.24 -25.01 8.78
N VAL A 119 14.86 -23.86 9.00
CA VAL A 119 14.97 -23.21 10.30
C VAL A 119 14.46 -21.77 10.22
N VAL A 120 14.14 -21.20 11.38
CA VAL A 120 13.92 -19.77 11.53
C VAL A 120 15.10 -19.18 12.28
N GLU A 121 15.71 -18.15 11.70
CA GLU A 121 16.87 -17.46 12.27
C GLU A 121 16.65 -15.95 12.27
N ASN A 122 17.36 -15.25 13.15
CA ASN A 122 17.47 -13.80 13.05
C ASN A 122 18.24 -13.45 11.79
N ILE A 123 17.91 -12.31 11.17
CA ILE A 123 18.66 -11.84 10.00
C ILE A 123 20.08 -11.44 10.41
N PHE A 124 21.08 -11.88 9.65
CA PHE A 124 22.48 -11.49 9.86
C PHE A 124 22.87 -10.27 9.02
N THR A 125 22.23 -10.12 7.87
CA THR A 125 22.40 -8.97 6.97
C THR A 125 21.15 -8.10 7.11
N PRO A 126 21.28 -6.79 7.41
CA PRO A 126 20.14 -5.90 7.55
C PRO A 126 19.23 -5.95 6.33
N HIS A 127 17.96 -6.23 6.56
CA HIS A 127 16.93 -6.18 5.54
C HIS A 127 16.56 -4.70 5.30
N PRO A 128 16.24 -4.26 4.06
CA PRO A 128 15.85 -2.87 3.78
C PRO A 128 14.61 -2.36 4.54
N ASP A 129 13.86 -3.27 5.14
CA ASP A 129 12.74 -3.02 6.06
C ASP A 129 13.16 -3.55 7.43
N GLU A 130 13.49 -2.64 8.35
CA GLU A 130 14.03 -2.98 9.67
C GLU A 130 13.04 -3.68 10.60
N THR A 131 11.74 -3.62 10.30
CA THR A 131 10.75 -4.39 11.05
C THR A 131 10.90 -5.89 10.84
N VAL A 132 11.71 -6.30 9.87
CA VAL A 132 12.03 -7.69 9.57
C VAL A 132 13.25 -8.10 10.39
N THR A 133 13.02 -8.82 11.48
CA THR A 133 14.11 -9.29 12.36
C THR A 133 14.47 -10.75 12.13
N LYS A 134 13.58 -11.53 11.52
CA LYS A 134 13.72 -12.96 11.28
C LYS A 134 13.52 -13.33 9.82
N CYS A 135 14.04 -14.50 9.47
CA CYS A 135 13.86 -15.12 8.17
C CYS A 135 13.77 -16.63 8.28
N PHE A 136 13.26 -17.25 7.24
CA PHE A 136 13.31 -18.69 7.04
C PHE A 136 14.59 -19.03 6.27
N VAL A 137 15.34 -20.04 6.71
CA VAL A 137 16.59 -20.45 6.08
C VAL A 137 16.50 -21.90 5.63
N THR A 138 16.89 -22.15 4.38
CA THR A 138 16.94 -23.49 3.79
C THR A 138 18.26 -24.19 4.11
N SER A 139 18.27 -25.51 3.97
CA SER A 139 19.44 -26.35 4.18
C SER A 139 20.13 -26.70 2.85
N TYR A 140 20.97 -27.73 2.86
CA TYR A 140 21.76 -28.20 1.73
C TYR A 140 21.02 -29.08 0.73
N MET A 141 19.77 -29.45 1.04
CA MET A 141 18.88 -30.10 0.10
C MET A 141 17.59 -29.31 0.03
N ARG A 142 16.89 -29.45 -1.09
CA ARG A 142 15.69 -28.70 -1.43
C ARG A 142 14.67 -28.59 -0.28
N CYS A 143 14.34 -27.35 0.03
CA CYS A 143 13.42 -26.96 1.08
C CYS A 143 12.36 -26.05 0.46
N ILE A 144 11.08 -26.44 0.50
CA ILE A 144 9.95 -25.69 -0.06
C ILE A 144 8.83 -25.58 0.96
N LYS A 145 8.27 -24.38 1.12
CA LYS A 145 7.06 -24.15 1.91
C LYS A 145 6.00 -23.43 1.08
N SER A 146 4.74 -23.62 1.45
CA SER A 146 3.62 -23.03 0.73
C SER A 146 2.49 -22.51 1.60
N GLN A 147 1.71 -21.58 1.05
CA GLN A 147 0.44 -21.12 1.59
C GLN A 147 -0.64 -21.17 0.51
N LEU A 148 -1.80 -21.70 0.86
CA LEU A 148 -2.99 -21.70 0.00
C LEU A 148 -3.99 -20.68 0.53
N ILE A 149 -4.07 -19.54 -0.13
CA ILE A 149 -4.97 -18.44 0.22
C ILE A 149 -6.34 -18.72 -0.41
N ASN A 150 -7.40 -18.65 0.41
CA ASN A 150 -8.79 -18.75 -0.05
C ASN A 150 -9.38 -17.35 -0.20
N LEU A 151 -9.49 -16.88 -1.45
CA LEU A 151 -9.92 -15.51 -1.75
C LEU A 151 -11.31 -15.17 -1.18
N LYS A 152 -12.25 -16.13 -1.21
CA LYS A 152 -13.58 -15.94 -0.63
C LYS A 152 -13.51 -15.70 0.87
N LYS A 153 -12.67 -16.43 1.60
CA LYS A 153 -12.48 -16.24 3.06
C LYS A 153 -11.80 -14.92 3.36
N GLU A 154 -10.92 -14.45 2.47
CA GLU A 154 -10.26 -13.14 2.59
C GLU A 154 -11.14 -11.96 2.15
N GLY A 155 -12.41 -12.21 1.78
CA GLY A 155 -13.40 -11.19 1.44
C GLY A 155 -13.54 -10.90 -0.05
N TYR A 156 -12.82 -11.62 -0.92
CA TYR A 156 -12.90 -11.49 -2.38
C TYR A 156 -13.89 -12.51 -2.94
N ASN A 157 -15.10 -12.06 -3.24
CA ASN A 157 -16.17 -12.96 -3.66
C ASN A 157 -15.97 -13.46 -5.12
N PRO A 158 -16.61 -14.58 -5.52
CA PRO A 158 -16.49 -15.15 -6.86
C PRO A 158 -16.80 -14.19 -8.02
N ALA A 159 -17.90 -13.44 -7.96
CA ALA A 159 -18.30 -12.53 -9.04
C ALA A 159 -17.26 -11.43 -9.23
N PHE A 160 -16.80 -10.86 -8.11
CA PHE A 160 -15.73 -9.87 -8.08
C PHE A 160 -14.44 -10.38 -8.74
N MET A 161 -14.03 -11.63 -8.44
CA MET A 161 -12.83 -12.21 -9.05
C MET A 161 -13.01 -12.60 -10.53
N ASP A 162 -14.24 -12.82 -10.99
CA ASP A 162 -14.53 -13.24 -12.37
C ASP A 162 -14.71 -12.07 -13.31
N GLU A 163 -15.44 -11.04 -12.86
CA GLU A 163 -15.81 -9.88 -13.66
C GLU A 163 -14.73 -8.80 -13.62
N ILE A 164 -14.16 -8.54 -12.43
CA ILE A 164 -13.27 -7.38 -12.23
C ILE A 164 -11.82 -7.77 -12.44
N GLN A 165 -11.48 -9.00 -12.04
CA GLN A 165 -10.13 -9.57 -12.17
C GLN A 165 -9.05 -8.59 -11.68
N PRO A 166 -9.12 -8.14 -10.41
CA PRO A 166 -8.15 -7.18 -9.89
C PRO A 166 -6.72 -7.71 -9.99
N ASP A 167 -5.78 -6.84 -10.28
CA ASP A 167 -4.35 -7.16 -10.28
C ASP A 167 -3.94 -7.87 -8.98
N ILE A 168 -3.36 -9.07 -9.11
CA ILE A 168 -2.81 -9.82 -7.97
C ILE A 168 -1.31 -9.63 -7.99
N VAL A 169 -0.79 -8.88 -7.03
CA VAL A 169 0.66 -8.65 -6.89
C VAL A 169 1.24 -9.58 -5.85
N ILE A 170 2.38 -10.15 -6.19
CA ILE A 170 3.21 -10.97 -5.32
C ILE A 170 4.58 -10.32 -5.20
N SER A 171 5.14 -10.38 -4.00
CA SER A 171 6.53 -10.03 -3.77
C SER A 171 7.15 -10.93 -2.71
N ASP A 172 8.44 -11.15 -2.83
CA ASP A 172 9.20 -11.98 -1.89
C ASP A 172 10.62 -11.46 -1.77
N TRP A 173 11.18 -11.51 -0.57
CA TRP A 173 12.55 -11.13 -0.31
C TRP A 173 13.41 -12.37 -0.06
N TYR A 174 14.55 -12.43 -0.72
CA TYR A 174 15.49 -13.54 -0.62
C TYR A 174 16.93 -13.05 -0.55
N ALA A 175 17.78 -13.79 0.16
CA ALA A 175 19.20 -13.47 0.27
C ALA A 175 20.07 -14.72 0.46
N PRO A 176 21.21 -14.83 -0.24
CA PRO A 176 22.20 -15.88 -0.01
C PRO A 176 23.02 -15.61 1.27
N ARG A 177 23.83 -16.59 1.72
CA ARG A 177 24.96 -16.33 2.64
C ARG A 177 26.23 -16.07 1.83
N TRP A 178 27.20 -15.34 2.39
CA TRP A 178 28.40 -14.96 1.62
C TRP A 178 29.30 -16.15 1.38
N ASP A 179 29.43 -17.00 2.40
CA ASP A 179 30.36 -18.12 2.44
C ASP A 179 29.82 -19.36 1.72
N CYS A 180 28.61 -19.32 1.18
CA CYS A 180 28.01 -20.44 0.46
C CYS A 180 27.17 -19.98 -0.74
N GLY A 181 27.33 -20.68 -1.86
CA GLY A 181 26.38 -20.52 -2.97
C GLY A 181 25.02 -21.12 -2.62
N SER A 182 23.95 -20.56 -3.20
CA SER A 182 22.58 -21.03 -2.95
C SER A 182 21.68 -20.77 -4.14
N VAL A 183 20.53 -21.45 -4.16
CA VAL A 183 19.50 -21.31 -5.19
C VAL A 183 18.21 -20.87 -4.53
N TYR A 184 17.55 -19.87 -5.10
CA TYR A 184 16.21 -19.43 -4.76
C TYR A 184 15.21 -19.85 -5.84
N GLU A 185 14.04 -20.35 -5.43
CA GLU A 185 12.94 -20.66 -6.32
C GLU A 185 11.60 -20.18 -5.77
N ILE A 186 10.72 -19.72 -6.67
CA ILE A 186 9.36 -19.29 -6.37
C ILE A 186 8.40 -19.81 -7.43
N HIS A 187 7.22 -20.23 -7.00
CA HIS A 187 6.16 -20.68 -7.88
C HIS A 187 4.80 -20.30 -7.29
N VAL A 188 4.08 -19.42 -7.99
CA VAL A 188 2.75 -18.96 -7.56
C VAL A 188 1.70 -19.34 -8.59
N GLU A 189 0.61 -19.97 -8.14
CA GLU A 189 -0.49 -20.39 -9.00
C GLU A 189 -1.80 -19.69 -8.61
N LEU A 190 -2.51 -19.18 -9.61
CA LEU A 190 -3.92 -18.82 -9.48
C LEU A 190 -4.76 -20.07 -9.78
N LEU A 191 -5.53 -20.53 -8.79
CA LEU A 191 -6.28 -21.79 -8.90
C LEU A 191 -7.79 -21.55 -8.91
N ASN A 192 -8.51 -22.36 -9.66
CA ASN A 192 -9.96 -22.32 -9.69
C ASN A 192 -10.62 -23.07 -8.52
N ARG A 193 -11.97 -23.12 -8.50
CA ARG A 193 -12.73 -23.83 -7.44
C ARG A 193 -12.35 -25.31 -7.29
N LYS A 194 -11.90 -25.97 -8.36
CA LYS A 194 -11.44 -27.36 -8.37
C LYS A 194 -9.95 -27.49 -8.04
N LYS A 195 -9.29 -26.40 -7.62
CA LYS A 195 -7.84 -26.29 -7.40
C LYS A 195 -7.00 -26.63 -8.65
N LYS A 196 -7.54 -26.41 -9.84
CA LYS A 196 -6.77 -26.47 -11.09
C LYS A 196 -6.18 -25.11 -11.41
N THR A 197 -4.94 -25.11 -11.91
CA THR A 197 -4.22 -23.91 -12.32
C THR A 197 -4.93 -23.21 -13.46
N VAL A 198 -5.17 -21.91 -13.28
CA VAL A 198 -5.69 -20.98 -14.29
C VAL A 198 -4.51 -20.26 -14.92
N GLN A 199 -3.63 -19.71 -14.08
CA GLN A 199 -2.38 -19.08 -14.48
C GLN A 199 -1.32 -19.35 -13.40
N PHE A 200 -0.05 -19.29 -13.77
CA PHE A 200 1.05 -19.42 -12.82
C PHE A 200 2.18 -18.45 -13.17
N PHE A 201 3.00 -18.18 -12.17
CA PHE A 201 4.28 -17.48 -12.28
C PHE A 201 5.36 -18.40 -11.72
N GLN A 202 6.34 -18.73 -12.55
CA GLN A 202 7.50 -19.52 -12.19
C GLN A 202 8.67 -19.03 -13.05
N PRO A 203 9.48 -18.09 -12.55
CA PRO A 203 10.71 -17.72 -13.21
C PRO A 203 11.72 -18.86 -13.10
N ASP A 204 12.79 -18.78 -13.87
CA ASP A 204 13.94 -19.66 -13.67
C ASP A 204 14.52 -19.43 -12.25
N PRO A 205 15.04 -20.49 -11.59
CA PRO A 205 15.66 -20.33 -10.28
C PRO A 205 16.81 -19.31 -10.30
N VAL A 206 16.92 -18.54 -9.24
CA VAL A 206 18.00 -17.55 -9.09
C VAL A 206 19.16 -18.21 -8.37
N GLU A 207 20.32 -18.24 -9.01
CA GLU A 207 21.54 -18.85 -8.46
C GLU A 207 22.51 -17.79 -7.96
N PHE A 208 23.04 -18.02 -6.76
CA PHE A 208 24.06 -17.18 -6.14
C PHE A 208 25.38 -17.94 -6.02
N PRO A 209 26.51 -17.37 -6.46
CA PRO A 209 27.81 -17.98 -6.26
C PRO A 209 28.24 -17.88 -4.79
N GLN A 210 29.21 -18.72 -4.41
CA GLN A 210 29.96 -18.52 -3.17
C GLN A 210 30.75 -17.20 -3.26
N TRP A 211 30.98 -16.56 -2.12
CA TRP A 211 31.63 -15.25 -1.98
C TRP A 211 30.82 -14.10 -2.61
N ASN A 212 29.50 -14.16 -2.46
CA ASN A 212 28.58 -13.08 -2.81
C ASN A 212 28.49 -12.01 -1.70
N ASP A 213 27.76 -10.94 -1.99
CA ASP A 213 27.59 -9.77 -1.12
C ASP A 213 26.45 -9.90 -0.09
N GLN A 214 25.71 -11.02 -0.09
CA GLN A 214 24.62 -11.34 0.83
C GLN A 214 23.44 -10.39 0.80
N GLN A 215 23.31 -9.61 -0.27
CA GLN A 215 22.27 -8.60 -0.33
C GLN A 215 20.89 -9.25 -0.42
N TRP A 216 19.94 -8.59 0.22
CA TRP A 216 18.53 -8.90 0.07
C TRP A 216 18.06 -8.41 -1.30
N GLU A 217 17.53 -9.32 -2.09
CA GLU A 217 16.89 -9.02 -3.36
C GLU A 217 15.38 -9.19 -3.23
N GLN A 218 14.63 -8.40 -4.02
CA GLN A 218 13.18 -8.46 -4.04
C GLN A 218 12.69 -8.99 -5.39
N MET A 219 11.96 -10.10 -5.34
CA MET A 219 11.18 -10.60 -6.47
C MET A 219 9.81 -9.94 -6.45
N THR A 220 9.32 -9.43 -7.58
CA THR A 220 7.94 -8.92 -7.70
C THR A 220 7.29 -9.38 -9.01
N TYR A 221 5.99 -9.69 -8.95
CA TYR A 221 5.21 -10.04 -10.15
C TYR A 221 3.75 -9.63 -9.99
N THR A 222 3.10 -9.27 -11.10
CA THR A 222 1.68 -8.91 -11.12
C THR A 222 0.92 -9.78 -12.10
N PHE A 223 -0.03 -10.58 -11.62
CA PHE A 223 -1.01 -11.24 -12.47
C PHE A 223 -2.06 -10.21 -12.90
N LYS A 224 -2.25 -10.08 -14.22
CA LYS A 224 -3.29 -9.26 -14.85
C LYS A 224 -4.04 -10.11 -15.84
N ASP A 225 -5.30 -9.74 -16.10
CA ASP A 225 -6.12 -10.34 -17.16
C ASP A 225 -6.13 -11.89 -17.10
N TYR A 226 -6.15 -12.46 -15.88
CA TYR A 226 -6.01 -13.89 -15.62
C TYR A 226 -7.25 -14.73 -15.97
N GLY A 227 -8.31 -14.09 -16.44
CA GLY A 227 -9.57 -14.72 -16.79
C GLY A 227 -10.42 -15.12 -15.58
N PRO A 228 -11.69 -15.48 -15.81
CA PRO A 228 -12.59 -15.85 -14.73
C PRO A 228 -12.21 -17.20 -14.11
N GLY A 229 -12.67 -17.39 -12.88
CA GLY A 229 -12.64 -18.67 -12.18
C GLY A 229 -11.61 -18.76 -11.06
N VAL A 230 -10.74 -17.76 -10.86
CA VAL A 230 -9.74 -17.74 -9.79
C VAL A 230 -10.41 -17.68 -8.41
N ARG A 231 -10.08 -18.64 -7.54
CA ARG A 231 -10.63 -18.78 -6.18
C ARG A 231 -9.58 -18.95 -5.10
N PHE A 232 -8.38 -19.38 -5.48
CA PHE A 232 -7.27 -19.55 -4.56
C PHE A 232 -5.98 -19.01 -5.17
N ILE A 233 -5.07 -18.59 -4.30
CA ILE A 233 -3.68 -18.32 -4.66
C ILE A 233 -2.84 -19.36 -3.92
N HIS A 234 -2.02 -20.11 -4.65
CA HIS A 234 -1.08 -21.05 -4.08
C HIS A 234 0.33 -20.49 -4.22
N PHE A 235 0.88 -19.98 -3.12
CA PHE A 235 2.21 -19.38 -3.07
C PHE A 235 3.20 -20.42 -2.57
N LYS A 236 4.25 -20.73 -3.34
CA LYS A 236 5.35 -21.61 -2.95
C LYS A 236 6.67 -20.89 -3.16
N HIS A 237 7.60 -21.07 -2.25
CA HIS A 237 8.98 -20.62 -2.42
C HIS A 237 9.94 -21.48 -1.59
N GLY A 238 11.21 -21.33 -1.89
CA GLY A 238 12.27 -22.00 -1.15
C GLY A 238 13.56 -22.06 -1.94
N GLY A 239 14.30 -23.15 -1.75
CA GLY A 239 15.62 -23.29 -2.32
C GLY A 239 16.49 -24.29 -1.59
N GLN A 240 17.78 -24.19 -1.81
CA GLN A 240 18.82 -25.01 -1.19
C GLN A 240 20.18 -24.33 -1.33
N ASP A 241 21.19 -24.84 -0.62
CA ASP A 241 22.57 -24.51 -0.90
C ASP A 241 23.10 -25.18 -2.19
N THR A 242 24.30 -24.79 -2.62
CA THR A 242 25.00 -25.45 -3.74
C THR A 242 26.29 -26.18 -3.35
N GLN A 243 26.69 -26.14 -2.07
CA GLN A 243 27.95 -26.73 -1.58
C GLN A 243 27.74 -28.06 -0.84
N LEU A 244 26.49 -28.45 -0.61
CA LEU A 244 26.09 -29.64 0.14
C LEU A 244 26.63 -29.64 1.58
N TRP A 245 26.63 -28.46 2.24
CA TRP A 245 27.19 -28.31 3.57
C TRP A 245 26.11 -28.52 4.65
N ALA A 246 26.36 -29.48 5.54
CA ALA A 246 25.47 -29.71 6.69
C ALA A 246 25.24 -28.42 7.48
N GLY A 247 23.98 -28.14 7.83
CA GLY A 247 23.52 -26.89 8.42
C GLY A 247 22.59 -26.07 7.51
N TYR A 248 22.55 -24.76 7.75
CA TYR A 248 21.58 -23.83 7.16
C TYR A 248 22.27 -22.81 6.26
N TYR A 249 22.97 -23.32 5.24
CA TYR A 249 23.75 -22.53 4.29
C TYR A 249 22.99 -22.19 3.00
N GLY A 250 21.74 -22.63 2.88
CA GLY A 250 20.90 -22.34 1.73
C GLY A 250 20.35 -20.91 1.73
N ILE A 251 19.45 -20.64 0.79
CA ILE A 251 18.78 -19.34 0.66
C ILE A 251 17.96 -18.98 1.91
N ARG A 252 18.00 -17.70 2.26
CA ARG A 252 17.14 -17.06 3.28
C ARG A 252 15.96 -16.39 2.59
N VAL A 253 14.74 -16.55 3.11
CA VAL A 253 13.54 -15.89 2.59
C VAL A 253 12.72 -15.25 3.72
N THR A 254 12.16 -14.08 3.48
CA THR A 254 11.34 -13.35 4.46
C THR A 254 10.48 -12.30 3.77
N ASN A 255 9.65 -11.61 4.55
CA ASN A 255 8.89 -10.43 4.11
C ASN A 255 8.15 -10.60 2.79
N SER A 256 7.62 -11.80 2.57
CA SER A 256 6.77 -12.12 1.43
C SER A 256 5.54 -11.21 1.49
N LYS A 257 5.54 -10.17 0.66
CA LYS A 257 4.57 -9.08 0.69
C LYS A 257 3.63 -9.15 -0.49
N GLY A 258 2.49 -8.49 -0.30
CA GLY A 258 1.62 -8.10 -1.40
C GLY A 258 1.99 -6.76 -2.05
N PHE A 259 2.48 -5.72 -1.34
CA PHE A 259 2.70 -4.32 -1.86
C PHE A 259 3.39 -3.28 -0.87
N THR A 260 4.13 -2.22 -1.35
CA THR A 260 4.33 -0.80 -0.79
C THR A 260 4.95 0.23 -1.80
N GLY A 261 4.85 1.58 -1.61
CA GLY A 261 5.18 2.65 -2.60
C GLY A 261 5.83 3.99 -2.16
N TRP A 262 7.15 3.99 -1.91
CA TRP A 262 8.05 5.16 -1.89
C TRP A 262 9.30 4.82 -2.72
N ASP A 263 9.87 5.79 -3.43
CA ASP A 263 11.14 5.62 -4.14
C ASP A 263 12.29 6.15 -3.28
N ILE A 264 13.33 5.34 -3.05
CA ILE A 264 14.51 5.76 -2.28
C ILE A 264 15.54 6.37 -3.22
N ILE A 265 15.88 7.66 -3.02
CA ILE A 265 16.81 8.42 -3.88
C ILE A 265 18.24 8.34 -3.33
N LEU A 266 18.40 8.54 -2.03
CA LEU A 266 19.66 8.37 -1.30
C LEU A 266 19.40 7.54 -0.06
N ASN A 267 20.27 6.58 0.20
CA ASN A 267 20.13 5.64 1.31
C ASN A 267 21.46 5.52 2.07
N GLY A 268 21.97 6.65 2.54
CA GLY A 268 23.30 6.74 3.15
C GLY A 268 23.39 6.08 4.52
N GLY A 269 24.62 5.74 4.93
CA GLY A 269 24.91 5.21 6.25
C GLY A 269 24.26 3.85 6.45
N ASP A 270 23.59 3.68 7.57
CA ASP A 270 22.83 2.48 7.91
C ASP A 270 21.42 2.44 7.28
N ARG A 271 21.12 3.40 6.39
CA ARG A 271 19.91 3.49 5.54
C ARG A 271 18.70 4.07 6.27
N TRP A 272 17.60 4.20 5.54
CA TRP A 272 16.29 4.57 6.08
C TRP A 272 15.69 3.43 6.89
N ILE A 273 15.03 3.81 7.97
CA ILE A 273 14.33 2.86 8.83
C ILE A 273 12.94 3.35 9.16
N VAL A 274 12.11 2.45 9.67
CA VAL A 274 10.84 2.81 10.31
C VAL A 274 10.95 2.45 11.78
N ASP A 275 10.85 3.45 12.64
CA ASP A 275 10.99 3.29 14.09
C ASP A 275 9.76 3.84 14.83
N ASP A 276 9.58 3.39 16.07
CA ASP A 276 8.58 3.95 16.96
C ASP A 276 8.99 5.37 17.39
N ILE A 277 8.00 6.27 17.58
CA ILE A 277 8.32 7.63 18.00
C ILE A 277 8.79 7.66 19.46
N PHE A 278 9.97 8.26 19.72
CA PHE A 278 10.49 8.42 21.09
C PHE A 278 9.89 9.61 21.85
N ALA A 279 9.59 10.68 21.12
CA ALA A 279 8.94 11.88 21.62
C ALA A 279 7.49 11.92 21.11
N PRO A 280 6.51 12.26 21.96
CA PRO A 280 5.11 12.28 21.56
C PRO A 280 4.89 13.28 20.44
N HIS A 281 4.23 12.83 19.38
CA HIS A 281 3.79 13.68 18.29
C HIS A 281 2.49 14.40 18.69
N PRO A 282 2.23 15.64 18.21
CA PRO A 282 1.00 16.38 18.55
C PRO A 282 -0.30 15.65 18.17
N ASP A 283 -0.26 14.82 17.13
CA ASP A 283 -1.28 13.81 16.83
C ASP A 283 -0.91 12.49 17.52
N GLU A 284 -1.78 12.04 18.45
CA GLU A 284 -1.57 10.84 19.26
C GLU A 284 -1.72 9.52 18.47
N THR A 285 -2.29 9.56 17.26
CA THR A 285 -2.43 8.37 16.40
C THR A 285 -1.11 7.98 15.74
N VAL A 286 -0.14 8.88 15.76
CA VAL A 286 1.19 8.72 15.18
C VAL A 286 2.04 7.90 16.13
N THR A 287 2.37 6.69 15.73
CA THR A 287 3.18 5.78 16.56
C THR A 287 4.53 5.47 15.94
N LYS A 288 4.70 5.74 14.64
CA LYS A 288 5.91 5.44 13.87
C LYS A 288 6.35 6.60 13.00
N CYS A 289 7.64 6.63 12.70
CA CYS A 289 8.27 7.58 11.80
C CYS A 289 9.35 6.92 10.96
N PHE A 290 9.73 7.58 9.87
CA PHE A 290 10.96 7.22 9.15
C PHE A 290 12.14 7.90 9.82
N VAL A 291 13.29 7.23 9.93
CA VAL A 291 14.49 7.79 10.54
C VAL A 291 15.67 7.69 9.57
N THR A 292 16.43 8.78 9.45
CA THR A 292 17.65 8.83 8.63
C THR A 292 18.89 8.41 9.41
N SER A 293 19.96 8.10 8.68
CA SER A 293 21.24 7.70 9.25
C SER A 293 22.28 8.84 9.25
N TYR A 294 23.55 8.52 9.49
CA TYR A 294 24.70 9.44 9.56
C TYR A 294 25.19 9.95 8.20
N THR A 295 24.76 9.31 7.12
CA THR A 295 24.94 9.84 5.76
C THR A 295 23.58 10.14 5.17
N ARG A 296 23.55 11.13 4.27
CA ARG A 296 22.32 11.68 3.68
C ARG A 296 21.40 10.58 3.14
N CYS A 297 20.17 10.61 3.60
CA CYS A 297 19.06 9.74 3.23
C CYS A 297 17.95 10.61 2.64
N ILE A 298 17.47 10.31 1.43
CA ILE A 298 16.40 11.03 0.73
C ILE A 298 15.46 10.02 0.11
N LYS A 299 14.16 10.24 0.28
CA LYS A 299 13.10 9.48 -0.41
C LYS A 299 12.16 10.42 -1.15
N SER A 300 11.56 9.91 -2.23
CA SER A 300 10.76 10.67 -3.18
C SER A 300 9.42 9.99 -3.43
N GLN A 301 8.42 10.82 -3.73
CA GLN A 301 7.18 10.41 -4.38
C GLN A 301 6.87 11.33 -5.55
N LEU A 302 6.49 10.74 -6.67
CA LEU A 302 5.93 11.46 -7.81
C LEU A 302 4.40 11.30 -7.81
N ILE A 303 3.72 12.38 -7.47
CA ILE A 303 2.26 12.48 -7.47
C ILE A 303 1.84 13.00 -8.84
N ASP A 304 0.85 12.37 -9.47
CA ASP A 304 0.25 12.88 -10.70
C ASP A 304 -1.13 13.47 -10.39
N LEU A 305 -1.28 14.77 -10.63
CA LEU A 305 -2.44 15.55 -10.25
C LEU A 305 -3.71 15.19 -11.01
N GLU A 306 -3.61 14.90 -12.31
CA GLU A 306 -4.77 14.46 -13.11
C GLU A 306 -5.36 13.19 -12.51
N LYS A 307 -4.49 12.39 -11.93
CA LYS A 307 -4.77 11.04 -11.48
C LYS A 307 -5.16 11.00 -10.00
N GLU A 308 -4.78 12.04 -9.25
CA GLU A 308 -5.39 12.44 -7.97
C GLU A 308 -6.78 13.10 -8.16
N GLY A 309 -7.22 13.32 -9.40
CA GLY A 309 -8.55 13.84 -9.75
C GLY A 309 -8.60 15.33 -10.09
N TYR A 310 -7.44 15.99 -10.19
CA TYR A 310 -7.33 17.40 -10.55
C TYR A 310 -7.10 17.55 -12.05
N ASN A 311 -8.20 17.75 -12.79
CA ASN A 311 -8.18 17.93 -14.24
C ASN A 311 -7.15 19.01 -14.67
N PRO A 312 -6.33 18.76 -15.71
CA PRO A 312 -5.44 19.75 -16.32
C PRO A 312 -6.04 21.15 -16.48
N ALA A 313 -7.26 21.28 -17.03
CA ALA A 313 -7.90 22.57 -17.23
C ALA A 313 -8.24 23.28 -15.90
N PHE A 314 -8.62 22.51 -14.87
CA PHE A 314 -8.85 23.06 -13.53
C PHE A 314 -7.54 23.56 -12.91
N MET A 315 -6.45 22.80 -13.05
CA MET A 315 -5.12 23.23 -12.58
C MET A 315 -4.58 24.43 -13.35
N ASP A 316 -4.96 24.59 -14.62
CA ASP A 316 -4.50 25.70 -15.46
C ASP A 316 -5.29 27.00 -15.22
N GLU A 317 -6.62 26.89 -15.13
CA GLU A 317 -7.54 28.03 -15.05
C GLU A 317 -7.79 28.50 -13.62
N ILE A 318 -7.95 27.57 -12.67
CA ILE A 318 -8.30 27.88 -11.28
C ILE A 318 -7.05 28.04 -10.41
N GLN A 319 -5.97 27.30 -10.73
CA GLN A 319 -4.71 27.29 -9.99
C GLN A 319 -4.92 27.24 -8.47
N PRO A 320 -5.61 26.21 -7.95
CA PRO A 320 -5.86 26.07 -6.51
C PRO A 320 -4.55 25.99 -5.72
N ASP A 321 -4.55 26.52 -4.51
CA ASP A 321 -3.39 26.51 -3.60
C ASP A 321 -2.93 25.06 -3.37
N ILE A 322 -1.63 24.79 -3.58
CA ILE A 322 -1.02 23.49 -3.28
C ILE A 322 -0.26 23.63 -1.98
N VAL A 323 -0.83 23.10 -0.91
CA VAL A 323 -0.25 23.11 0.43
C VAL A 323 0.53 21.82 0.64
N ILE A 324 1.81 21.93 0.96
CA ILE A 324 2.62 20.78 1.36
C ILE A 324 2.92 20.88 2.84
N SER A 325 2.91 19.73 3.51
CA SER A 325 3.29 19.63 4.91
C SER A 325 4.20 18.43 5.15
N ASP A 326 5.10 18.56 6.11
CA ASP A 326 5.93 17.46 6.58
C ASP A 326 6.27 17.66 8.05
N TRP A 327 6.13 16.60 8.84
CA TRP A 327 6.50 16.62 10.25
C TRP A 327 7.88 16.01 10.43
N TYR A 328 8.74 16.73 11.13
CA TYR A 328 10.12 16.31 11.37
C TYR A 328 10.53 16.56 12.82
N ALA A 329 11.44 15.73 13.34
CA ALA A 329 11.98 15.90 14.68
C ALA A 329 13.40 15.36 14.79
N PRO A 330 14.30 16.05 15.51
CA PRO A 330 15.63 15.54 15.84
C PRO A 330 15.54 14.48 16.95
N ARG A 331 16.67 13.83 17.22
CA ARG A 331 16.88 13.03 18.44
C ARG A 331 17.61 13.88 19.47
N TRP A 332 17.38 13.67 20.77
CA TRP A 332 17.93 14.61 21.78
C TRP A 332 19.45 14.51 21.83
N ASP A 333 19.98 13.29 21.76
CA ASP A 333 21.38 13.00 21.98
C ASP A 333 22.24 13.10 20.73
N CYS A 334 21.67 13.51 19.59
CA CYS A 334 22.41 13.69 18.35
C CYS A 334 21.96 14.95 17.61
N GLY A 335 22.90 15.67 17.03
CA GLY A 335 22.56 16.74 16.09
C GLY A 335 22.13 16.14 14.75
N SER A 336 21.19 16.78 14.06
CA SER A 336 20.65 16.30 12.79
C SER A 336 20.29 17.43 11.83
N GLU A 337 20.27 17.13 10.55
CA GLU A 337 19.89 18.02 9.46
C GLU A 337 18.61 17.47 8.80
N TYR A 338 17.61 18.32 8.61
CA TYR A 338 16.39 18.05 7.84
C TYR A 338 16.40 18.85 6.54
N GLU A 339 15.95 18.23 5.45
CA GLU A 339 15.71 18.91 4.18
C GLU A 339 14.45 18.40 3.48
N ILE A 340 13.76 19.32 2.80
CA ILE A 340 12.60 19.04 1.94
C ILE A 340 12.68 19.86 0.66
N GLN A 341 12.31 19.23 -0.44
CA GLN A 341 12.17 19.82 -1.76
C GLN A 341 10.89 19.33 -2.41
N VAL A 342 10.07 20.25 -2.89
CA VAL A 342 8.86 19.93 -3.65
C VAL A 342 8.88 20.66 -4.98
N GLU A 343 8.62 19.95 -6.07
CA GLU A 343 8.58 20.51 -7.41
C GLU A 343 7.21 20.28 -8.05
N LEU A 344 6.61 21.35 -8.56
CA LEU A 344 5.48 21.31 -9.48
C LEU A 344 6.03 21.11 -10.89
N LEU A 345 5.64 20.03 -11.55
CA LEU A 345 6.18 19.65 -12.87
C LEU A 345 5.09 19.65 -13.94
N ASN A 346 5.47 19.92 -15.19
CA ASN A 346 4.58 19.82 -16.33
C ASN A 346 4.45 18.38 -16.88
N ASP A 347 3.69 18.22 -17.97
CA ASP A 347 3.49 16.96 -18.69
C ASP A 347 4.79 16.29 -19.16
N GLU A 348 5.79 17.11 -19.52
CA GLU A 348 7.15 16.67 -19.85
C GLU A 348 8.04 16.39 -18.60
N LYS A 349 7.49 16.49 -17.39
CA LYS A 349 8.18 16.39 -16.09
C LYS A 349 9.28 17.46 -15.88
N LYS A 350 9.16 18.61 -16.54
CA LYS A 350 10.00 19.79 -16.32
C LYS A 350 9.41 20.65 -15.21
N THR A 351 10.28 21.21 -14.38
CA THR A 351 9.90 22.06 -13.25
C THR A 351 9.22 23.35 -13.72
N VAL A 352 7.98 23.56 -13.28
CA VAL A 352 7.20 24.79 -13.44
C VAL A 352 7.52 25.72 -12.27
N GLN A 353 7.42 25.20 -11.05
CA GLN A 353 7.79 25.90 -9.82
C GLN A 353 8.36 24.89 -8.83
N PHE A 354 9.16 25.36 -7.89
CA PHE A 354 9.67 24.51 -6.82
C PHE A 354 9.79 25.27 -5.51
N PHE A 355 9.75 24.51 -4.44
CA PHE A 355 10.10 24.93 -3.10
C PHE A 355 11.25 24.05 -2.63
N LYS A 356 12.23 24.67 -1.99
CA LYS A 356 13.28 23.95 -1.29
C LYS A 356 13.51 24.67 0.03
N SER A 357 13.42 23.95 1.14
CA SER A 357 13.78 24.53 2.43
C SER A 357 15.30 24.77 2.48
N TYR A 358 15.71 25.77 3.24
CA TYR A 358 17.08 25.73 3.76
C TYR A 358 17.19 24.51 4.68
N PRO A 359 18.34 23.79 4.70
CA PRO A 359 18.53 22.71 5.65
C PRO A 359 18.29 23.21 7.08
N VAL A 360 17.43 22.51 7.82
CA VAL A 360 17.15 22.83 9.23
C VAL A 360 18.09 22.00 10.08
N GLU A 361 18.97 22.66 10.80
CA GLU A 361 19.97 22.02 11.65
C GLU A 361 19.54 22.05 13.12
N PHE A 362 19.64 20.89 13.76
CA PHE A 362 19.38 20.72 15.17
C PHE A 362 20.70 20.41 15.89
N PRO A 363 21.00 21.10 17.01
CA PRO A 363 22.17 20.79 17.81
C PRO A 363 21.95 19.50 18.60
N GLN A 364 23.04 18.91 19.06
CA GLN A 364 22.98 17.88 20.10
C GLN A 364 22.42 18.48 21.40
N TRP A 365 21.72 17.65 22.18
CA TRP A 365 21.03 18.00 23.43
C TRP A 365 19.84 18.95 23.21
N ASN A 366 19.11 18.74 22.12
CA ASN A 366 17.84 19.42 21.82
C ASN A 366 16.66 18.80 22.59
N ASP A 367 15.48 19.42 22.48
CA ASP A 367 14.24 19.01 23.16
C ASP A 367 13.45 17.91 22.42
N GLN A 368 13.88 17.49 21.24
CA GLN A 368 13.23 16.48 20.38
C GLN A 368 11.84 16.84 19.93
N GLN A 369 11.50 18.13 19.95
CA GLN A 369 10.17 18.57 19.59
C GLN A 369 9.89 18.26 18.12
N TRP A 370 8.67 17.78 17.86
CA TRP A 370 8.15 17.68 16.50
C TRP A 370 7.82 19.07 15.98
N GLU A 371 8.42 19.41 14.85
CA GLU A 371 8.12 20.61 14.09
C GLU A 371 7.39 20.25 12.80
N GLN A 372 6.53 21.16 12.35
CA GLN A 372 5.81 21.02 11.10
C GLN A 372 6.35 22.04 10.10
N MET A 373 6.86 21.55 8.98
CA MET A 373 7.13 22.37 7.81
C MET A 373 5.84 22.46 7.00
N THR A 374 5.46 23.67 6.60
CA THR A 374 4.33 23.87 5.68
C THR A 374 4.71 24.93 4.65
N TYR A 375 4.36 24.70 3.39
CA TYR A 375 4.52 25.67 2.32
C TYR A 375 3.31 25.63 1.38
N THR A 376 2.90 26.80 0.86
CA THR A 376 1.78 26.91 -0.08
C THR A 376 2.29 27.45 -1.40
N PHE A 377 2.17 26.67 -2.46
CA PHE A 377 2.32 27.17 -3.82
C PHE A 377 1.04 27.90 -4.22
N LYS A 378 1.20 29.17 -4.61
CA LYS A 378 0.15 30.03 -5.15
C LYS A 378 0.59 30.54 -6.51
N ASP A 379 -0.38 30.83 -7.37
CA ASP A 379 -0.14 31.47 -8.68
C ASP A 379 1.00 30.80 -9.48
N TYR A 380 1.06 29.47 -9.46
CA TYR A 380 2.15 28.69 -10.08
C TYR A 380 2.12 28.67 -11.61
N GLY A 381 1.08 29.25 -12.22
CA GLY A 381 0.88 29.29 -13.65
C GLY A 381 0.32 27.98 -14.22
N PRO A 382 -0.16 28.00 -15.47
CA PRO A 382 -0.70 26.81 -16.10
C PRO A 382 0.41 25.78 -16.39
N GLY A 383 -0.01 24.54 -16.57
CA GLY A 383 0.83 23.44 -17.02
C GLY A 383 1.28 22.50 -15.92
N VAL A 384 0.92 22.71 -14.65
CA VAL A 384 1.27 21.79 -13.55
C VAL A 384 0.47 20.49 -13.65
N ARG A 385 1.17 19.36 -13.73
CA ARG A 385 0.61 17.99 -13.90
C ARG A 385 1.12 17.00 -12.86
N PHE A 386 2.32 17.21 -12.33
CA PHE A 386 2.87 16.35 -11.29
C PHE A 386 3.41 17.18 -10.13
N ILE A 387 3.52 16.53 -8.98
CA ILE A 387 4.22 17.04 -7.81
C ILE A 387 5.28 16.01 -7.45
N ARG A 388 6.55 16.38 -7.50
CA ARG A 388 7.64 15.57 -6.93
C ARG A 388 7.88 16.05 -5.51
N PHE A 389 7.67 15.18 -4.53
CA PHE A 389 7.88 15.44 -3.11
C PHE A 389 9.10 14.67 -2.63
N GLU A 390 10.12 15.37 -2.18
CA GLU A 390 11.37 14.80 -1.69
C GLU A 390 11.69 15.34 -0.30
N HIS A 391 12.07 14.46 0.60
CA HIS A 391 12.52 14.86 1.92
C HIS A 391 13.54 13.88 2.50
N GLY A 392 14.20 14.32 3.55
CA GLY A 392 15.07 13.50 4.36
C GLY A 392 16.11 14.33 5.09
N GLY A 393 17.33 13.81 5.14
CA GLY A 393 18.37 14.43 5.95
C GLY A 393 19.43 13.44 6.41
N LYS A 394 20.10 13.77 7.50
CA LYS A 394 21.19 12.98 8.12
C LYS A 394 21.42 13.40 9.55
N ASP A 395 22.20 12.64 10.31
CA ASP A 395 22.83 13.18 11.51
C ASP A 395 24.04 14.07 11.19
N THR A 396 24.50 14.83 12.19
CA THR A 396 25.66 15.73 12.09
C THR A 396 26.86 15.27 12.93
N GLN A 397 26.74 14.19 13.69
CA GLN A 397 27.80 13.66 14.57
C GLN A 397 28.56 12.49 13.94
N LEU A 398 28.10 12.00 12.80
CA LEU A 398 28.59 10.84 12.07
C LEU A 398 28.57 9.56 12.91
N TRP A 399 27.52 9.39 13.71
CA TRP A 399 27.37 8.24 14.59
C TRP A 399 26.68 7.10 13.86
N ALA A 400 27.36 5.95 13.77
CA ALA A 400 26.77 4.74 13.21
C ALA A 400 25.43 4.41 13.89
N GLY A 401 24.40 4.15 13.09
CA GLY A 401 23.00 3.96 13.50
C GLY A 401 22.04 5.00 12.90
N HIS A 402 20.85 5.06 13.50
CA HIS A 402 19.70 5.86 13.06
C HIS A 402 19.50 7.06 13.97
N TYR A 403 20.54 7.90 14.04
CA TYR A 403 20.59 9.10 14.87
C TYR A 403 20.21 10.37 14.09
N GLY A 404 19.85 10.23 12.82
CA GLY A 404 19.46 11.35 11.96
C GLY A 404 18.05 11.87 12.23
N ILE A 405 17.56 12.69 11.32
CA ILE A 405 16.23 13.29 11.42
C ILE A 405 15.14 12.22 11.30
N ARG A 406 14.07 12.39 12.08
CA ARG A 406 12.84 11.61 12.00
C ARG A 406 11.81 12.37 11.18
N VAL A 407 11.10 11.71 10.26
CA VAL A 407 10.05 12.32 9.42
C VAL A 407 8.78 11.48 9.38
N THR A 408 7.62 12.12 9.37
CA THR A 408 6.30 11.46 9.32
C THR A 408 5.22 12.44 8.82
N HIS A 409 3.99 11.94 8.62
CA HIS A 409 2.83 12.77 8.24
C HIS A 409 3.04 13.74 7.08
N SER A 410 3.87 13.36 6.11
CA SER A 410 4.03 14.10 4.87
C SER A 410 2.71 14.19 4.12
N SER A 411 2.27 15.40 3.78
CA SER A 411 1.02 15.63 3.03
C SER A 411 1.22 16.62 1.89
N VAL A 412 0.39 16.45 0.86
CA VAL A 412 0.16 17.40 -0.21
C VAL A 412 -1.35 17.55 -0.34
N GLU A 413 -1.83 18.76 -0.13
CA GLU A 413 -3.25 19.11 -0.08
C GLU A 413 -3.53 20.18 -1.13
N ILE A 414 -4.57 19.97 -1.93
CA ILE A 414 -5.04 20.97 -2.90
C ILE A 414 -6.23 21.68 -2.25
N CYS A 415 -6.05 22.96 -1.97
CA CYS A 415 -7.01 23.79 -1.26
C CYS A 415 -7.64 24.81 -2.21
N PRO A 416 -8.87 25.26 -1.95
CA PRO A 416 -9.41 26.43 -2.62
C PRO A 416 -8.42 27.60 -2.48
N SER A 417 -8.17 28.32 -3.57
CA SER A 417 -7.34 29.52 -3.56
C SER A 417 -7.94 30.55 -2.59
N ALA A 418 -7.12 30.99 -1.63
CA ALA A 418 -7.50 31.95 -0.59
C ALA A 418 -7.18 33.39 -0.99
#